data_AF-A0AAI8Y3C5-F1
#
_entry.id   AF-A0AAI8Y3C5-F1
#
_cell.length_a   1.000
_cell.length_b   1.000
_cell.length_c   1.000
_cell.angle_alpha   90.00
_cell.angle_beta   90.00
_cell.angle_gamma   90.00
#
_symmetry.space_group_name_H-M   'P 1'
#
loop_
_entity.id
_entity.type
_entity.pdbx_description
1 polymer ?
#
loop_
_entity_poly.entity_id
_entity_poly.type
_entity_poly.pdbx_seq_one_letter_code
_entity_poly.pdbx_strand_id
1 'polypeptide(L)'
;MGRNKKFTVRRVLRNIRRGLLFYCQNCSIHGLKYIAEPDRHWAERLFWIIVCLFSIYSTRNLVISNWRAFQSNAVSFVSDTSYLTWDTDFVTVSVCEAESLDKIDMEGQRLFGETRNTYLDGLISSLAFFDGNCRTCISQCSTGELNCSIIDIETIVKEVRTPCEKLMGNCFWSGTEFECCDEFLPLQTELGTCFTINSIHTNRPKGTKLKMTSNRTKGPGKLTFEVSEAANIFLHGRDDVPFINHPQEAKVSIDWGSVLRISFQVKEIVNDPILDQVSIEQRRCRMEHENNLEVYKFYSFSTCVVNCRAYAQRDLCNCTQHFMPPLRGVATCDIHGLECLTKNSVILLGLKSENYSKEGLECHCMPSCSESEITMVSTSITL
;
A
#
# COMPACT_ATOMS: atom_id res chain seq x y z
N MET A 1 70.77 -32.80 -7.40
CA MET A 1 69.91 -31.63 -7.04
C MET A 1 68.86 -31.87 -5.94
N GLY A 2 68.50 -33.11 -5.54
CA GLY A 2 67.40 -33.36 -4.58
C GLY A 2 67.71 -33.24 -3.07
N ARG A 3 68.98 -33.33 -2.63
CA ARG A 3 69.36 -33.26 -1.20
C ARG A 3 69.28 -31.85 -0.61
N ASN A 4 69.62 -30.81 -1.37
CA ASN A 4 69.57 -29.41 -0.91
C ASN A 4 68.13 -28.92 -0.68
N LYS A 5 67.17 -29.29 -1.56
CA LYS A 5 65.75 -28.96 -1.37
C LYS A 5 65.17 -29.58 -0.08
N LYS A 6 65.49 -30.85 0.23
CA LYS A 6 65.04 -31.51 1.49
C LYS A 6 65.62 -30.85 2.75
N PHE A 7 66.85 -30.35 2.68
CA PHE A 7 67.49 -29.67 3.81
C PHE A 7 66.88 -28.29 4.07
N THR A 8 66.60 -27.53 3.02
CA THR A 8 65.91 -26.23 3.10
C THR A 8 64.49 -26.39 3.63
N VAL A 9 63.73 -27.38 3.17
CA VAL A 9 62.36 -27.68 3.66
C VAL A 9 62.36 -28.04 5.15
N ARG A 10 63.29 -28.89 5.60
CA ARG A 10 63.42 -29.24 7.04
C ARG A 10 63.75 -28.02 7.91
N ARG A 11 64.60 -27.11 7.41
CA ARG A 11 64.96 -25.87 8.11
C ARG A 11 63.76 -24.92 8.20
N VAL A 12 62.99 -24.79 7.12
CA VAL A 12 61.76 -23.99 7.08
C VAL A 12 60.70 -24.55 8.04
N LEU A 13 60.44 -25.86 8.02
CA LEU A 13 59.49 -26.51 8.94
C LEU A 13 59.87 -26.33 10.41
N ARG A 14 61.17 -26.43 10.73
CA ARG A 14 61.66 -26.19 12.10
C ARG A 14 61.46 -24.73 12.54
N ASN A 15 61.65 -23.78 11.64
CA ASN A 15 61.41 -22.37 11.92
C ASN A 15 59.91 -22.07 12.10
N ILE A 16 59.06 -22.63 11.24
CA ILE A 16 57.60 -22.53 11.37
C ILE A 16 57.13 -23.13 12.69
N ARG A 17 57.64 -24.31 13.06
CA ARG A 17 57.31 -24.96 14.34
C ARG A 17 57.70 -24.09 15.54
N ARG A 18 58.90 -23.48 15.51
CA ARG A 18 59.32 -22.54 16.56
C ARG A 18 58.43 -21.30 16.61
N GLY A 19 58.05 -20.75 15.46
CA GLY A 19 57.12 -19.63 15.37
C GLY A 19 55.73 -19.96 15.94
N LEU A 20 55.18 -21.12 15.60
CA LEU A 20 53.89 -21.60 16.12
C LEU A 20 53.93 -21.86 17.63
N LEU A 21 55.00 -22.49 18.14
CA LEU A 21 55.18 -22.70 19.58
C LEU A 21 55.25 -21.36 20.32
N PHE A 22 56.05 -20.43 19.81
CA PHE A 22 56.17 -19.09 20.38
C PHE A 22 54.83 -18.34 20.35
N TYR A 23 54.07 -18.43 19.26
CA TYR A 23 52.74 -17.83 19.15
C TYR A 23 51.76 -18.45 20.14
N CYS A 24 51.63 -19.78 20.17
CA CYS A 24 50.69 -20.45 21.07
C CYS A 24 51.00 -20.19 22.56
N GLN A 25 52.29 -20.01 22.92
CA GLN A 25 52.69 -19.69 24.29
C GLN A 25 52.41 -18.24 24.70
N ASN A 26 52.42 -17.29 23.75
CA ASN A 26 52.34 -15.85 24.03
C ASN A 26 51.04 -15.19 23.53
N CYS A 27 50.16 -15.91 22.82
CA CYS A 27 48.90 -15.36 22.35
C CYS A 27 47.88 -15.20 23.48
N SER A 28 46.86 -14.37 23.24
CA SER A 28 45.73 -14.16 24.15
C SER A 28 44.69 -15.28 24.14
N ILE A 29 44.84 -16.30 23.28
CA ILE A 29 43.93 -17.45 23.23
C ILE A 29 44.30 -18.41 24.36
N HIS A 30 43.53 -18.34 25.45
CA HIS A 30 43.79 -19.05 26.70
C HIS A 30 44.10 -20.55 26.54
N GLY A 31 43.37 -21.26 25.66
CA GLY A 31 43.54 -22.70 25.48
C GLY A 31 44.82 -23.12 24.73
N LEU A 32 45.39 -22.25 23.89
CA LEU A 32 46.56 -22.60 23.06
C LEU A 32 47.86 -22.70 23.87
N LYS A 33 47.96 -21.96 24.98
CA LYS A 33 49.13 -21.98 25.87
C LYS A 33 49.36 -23.38 26.44
N TYR A 34 48.29 -24.03 26.89
CA TYR A 34 48.35 -25.37 27.48
C TYR A 34 48.64 -26.47 26.46
N ILE A 35 48.34 -26.24 25.18
CA ILE A 35 48.69 -27.16 24.10
C ILE A 35 50.20 -27.08 23.78
N ALA A 36 50.80 -25.89 23.88
CA ALA A 36 52.19 -25.61 23.51
C ALA A 36 53.20 -25.69 24.67
N GLU A 37 52.76 -26.03 25.87
CA GLU A 37 53.60 -26.13 27.07
C GLU A 37 54.53 -27.36 27.01
N PRO A 38 55.86 -27.22 27.23
CA PRO A 38 56.84 -28.29 27.00
C PRO A 38 56.62 -29.55 27.85
N ASP A 39 56.23 -29.37 29.11
CA ASP A 39 56.28 -30.42 30.15
C ASP A 39 54.91 -31.08 30.44
N ARG A 40 53.92 -30.89 29.57
CA ARG A 40 52.59 -31.50 29.72
C ARG A 40 52.47 -32.90 29.13
N HIS A 41 51.73 -33.75 29.84
CA HIS A 41 51.36 -35.09 29.39
C HIS A 41 50.48 -35.04 28.12
N TRP A 42 50.60 -36.03 27.25
CA TRP A 42 49.90 -36.06 25.95
C TRP A 42 48.36 -36.07 26.10
N ALA A 43 47.83 -36.72 27.15
CA ALA A 43 46.39 -36.77 27.42
C ALA A 43 45.82 -35.39 27.78
N GLU A 44 46.57 -34.57 28.52
CA GLU A 44 46.15 -33.20 28.84
C GLU A 44 46.16 -32.32 27.58
N ARG A 45 47.15 -32.50 26.70
CA ARG A 45 47.17 -31.80 25.40
C ARG A 45 45.95 -32.16 24.56
N LEU A 46 45.57 -33.45 24.53
CA LEU A 46 44.38 -33.91 23.82
C LEU A 46 43.09 -33.28 24.41
N PHE A 47 42.98 -33.25 25.73
CA PHE A 47 41.87 -32.57 26.42
C PHE A 47 41.76 -31.11 26.00
N TRP A 48 42.86 -30.34 26.05
CA TRP A 48 42.84 -28.92 25.66
C TRP A 48 42.54 -28.71 24.18
N ILE A 49 42.99 -29.60 23.30
CA ILE A 49 42.62 -29.57 21.88
C ILE A 49 41.10 -29.73 21.72
N ILE A 50 40.50 -30.72 22.40
CA ILE A 50 39.04 -30.95 22.34
C ILE A 50 38.28 -29.74 22.87
N VAL A 51 38.70 -29.19 24.02
CA VAL A 51 38.07 -27.99 24.61
C VAL A 51 38.18 -26.78 23.69
N CYS A 52 39.35 -26.55 23.07
CA CYS A 52 39.53 -25.46 22.10
C CYS A 52 38.63 -25.63 20.88
N LEU A 53 38.56 -26.83 20.31
CA LEU A 53 37.71 -27.11 19.15
C LEU A 53 36.22 -26.92 19.49
N PHE A 54 35.79 -27.42 20.65
CA PHE A 54 34.43 -27.23 21.13
C PHE A 54 34.10 -25.74 21.38
N SER A 55 35.03 -25.00 21.96
CA SER A 55 34.90 -23.56 22.19
C SER A 55 34.80 -22.77 20.87
N ILE A 56 35.65 -23.08 19.89
CA ILE A 56 35.59 -22.48 18.54
C ILE A 56 34.25 -22.80 17.87
N TYR A 57 33.80 -24.05 17.93
CA TYR A 57 32.52 -24.47 17.37
C TYR A 57 31.35 -23.73 18.03
N SER A 58 31.33 -23.66 19.37
CA SER A 58 30.27 -22.98 20.12
C SER A 58 30.25 -21.48 19.87
N THR A 59 31.43 -20.84 19.85
CA THR A 59 31.57 -19.42 19.54
C THR A 59 31.09 -19.12 18.13
N ARG A 60 31.47 -19.95 17.14
CA ARG A 60 30.96 -19.82 15.76
C ARG A 60 29.44 -19.87 15.71
N ASN A 61 28.82 -20.84 16.39
CA ASN A 61 27.36 -20.94 16.42
C ASN A 61 26.71 -19.75 17.13
N LEU A 62 27.28 -19.27 18.23
CA LEU A 62 26.78 -18.09 18.95
C LEU A 62 26.89 -16.81 18.11
N VAL A 63 28.00 -16.63 17.38
CA VAL A 63 28.19 -15.50 16.47
C VAL A 63 27.18 -15.56 15.32
N ILE A 64 26.99 -16.72 14.70
CA ILE A 64 25.99 -16.89 13.64
C ILE A 64 24.58 -16.65 14.18
N SER A 65 24.28 -17.12 15.39
CA SER A 65 22.98 -16.91 16.03
C SER A 65 22.72 -15.42 16.31
N ASN A 66 23.68 -14.72 16.91
CA ASN A 66 23.57 -13.28 17.18
C ASN A 66 23.49 -12.47 15.88
N TRP A 67 24.27 -12.82 14.86
CA TRP A 67 24.20 -12.15 13.56
C TRP A 67 22.82 -12.32 12.92
N ARG A 68 22.25 -13.54 12.96
CA ARG A 68 20.89 -13.78 12.46
C ARG A 68 19.86 -13.00 13.25
N ALA A 69 19.95 -12.98 14.58
CA ALA A 69 19.04 -12.23 15.44
C ALA A 69 19.12 -10.72 15.18
N PHE A 70 20.32 -10.17 14.99
CA PHE A 70 20.52 -8.77 14.61
C PHE A 70 19.86 -8.44 13.26
N GLN A 71 19.98 -9.34 12.29
CA GLN A 71 19.38 -9.16 10.97
C GLN A 71 17.85 -9.32 11.00
N SER A 72 17.31 -10.25 11.80
CA SER A 72 15.88 -10.55 11.83
C SER A 72 15.07 -9.67 12.78
N ASN A 73 15.70 -9.15 13.84
CA ASN A 73 15.06 -8.37 14.91
C ASN A 73 15.73 -6.99 15.04
N ALA A 74 15.93 -6.31 13.91
CA ALA A 74 16.66 -5.04 13.86
C ALA A 74 15.87 -3.84 14.45
N VAL A 75 14.55 -3.97 14.58
CA VAL A 75 13.65 -2.89 15.01
C VAL A 75 13.06 -3.21 16.38
N SER A 76 13.11 -2.25 17.30
CA SER A 76 12.41 -2.28 18.57
C SER A 76 11.35 -1.18 18.62
N PHE A 77 10.22 -1.48 19.26
CA PHE A 77 9.13 -0.52 19.45
C PHE A 77 9.22 0.08 20.84
N VAL A 78 9.44 1.40 20.92
CA VAL A 78 9.39 2.17 22.15
C VAL A 78 8.49 3.37 21.89
N SER A 79 7.43 3.53 22.69
CA SER A 79 6.54 4.67 22.60
C SER A 79 7.05 5.81 23.47
N ASP A 80 7.32 6.95 22.85
CA ASP A 80 7.52 8.20 23.57
C ASP A 80 6.22 9.01 23.54
N THR A 81 5.73 9.38 24.72
CA THR A 81 4.52 10.20 24.92
C THR A 81 4.83 11.54 25.58
N SER A 82 6.12 11.90 25.69
CA SER A 82 6.57 13.13 26.35
C SER A 82 6.31 14.40 25.54
N TYR A 83 5.93 14.27 24.26
CA TYR A 83 5.53 15.40 23.42
C TYR A 83 4.22 16.00 23.93
N LEU A 84 4.27 17.19 24.52
CA LEU A 84 3.07 17.89 25.02
C LEU A 84 2.38 18.75 23.95
N THR A 85 3.06 18.99 22.84
CA THR A 85 2.62 19.80 21.71
C THR A 85 2.97 19.09 20.40
N TRP A 86 1.95 18.78 19.62
CA TRP A 86 2.09 18.27 18.26
C TRP A 86 0.95 18.85 17.41
N ASP A 87 1.22 19.00 16.11
CA ASP A 87 0.18 19.27 15.11
C ASP A 87 -0.22 17.90 14.54
N THR A 88 -1.51 17.58 14.61
CA THR A 88 -2.08 16.37 13.98
C THR A 88 -2.72 16.77 12.67
N ASP A 89 -2.37 16.08 11.58
CA ASP A 89 -3.04 16.31 10.32
C ASP A 89 -4.46 15.73 10.34
N PHE A 90 -5.40 16.42 9.70
CA PHE A 90 -6.74 15.90 9.50
C PHE A 90 -6.69 14.68 8.57
N VAL A 91 -7.71 13.82 8.62
CA VAL A 91 -7.80 12.69 7.67
C VAL A 91 -7.98 13.19 6.24
N THR A 92 -7.70 12.32 5.28
CA THR A 92 -8.11 12.53 3.91
C THR A 92 -9.57 12.12 3.74
N VAL A 93 -10.33 12.97 3.04
CA VAL A 93 -11.72 12.69 2.69
C VAL A 93 -11.83 12.62 1.19
N SER A 94 -12.22 11.46 0.67
CA SER A 94 -12.51 11.26 -0.75
C SER A 94 -14.00 11.11 -0.97
N VAL A 95 -14.55 11.91 -1.87
CA VAL A 95 -15.94 11.87 -2.29
C VAL A 95 -16.01 11.27 -3.69
N CYS A 96 -16.57 10.08 -3.79
CA CYS A 96 -16.77 9.40 -5.07
C CYS A 96 -18.28 9.36 -5.36
N GLU A 97 -18.71 9.91 -6.48
CA GLU A 97 -20.10 9.81 -6.90
C GLU A 97 -20.57 8.35 -6.96
N ALA A 98 -21.76 8.10 -6.42
CA ALA A 98 -22.40 6.79 -6.40
C ALA A 98 -23.47 6.68 -7.50
N GLU A 99 -23.84 5.46 -7.82
CA GLU A 99 -24.89 5.17 -8.79
C GLU A 99 -26.23 5.79 -8.36
N SER A 100 -26.89 6.49 -9.28
CA SER A 100 -28.26 7.01 -9.12
C SER A 100 -29.12 6.59 -10.31
N LEU A 101 -30.21 5.88 -10.02
CA LEU A 101 -31.11 5.36 -11.05
C LEU A 101 -31.79 6.49 -11.85
N ASP A 102 -32.22 7.55 -11.16
CA ASP A 102 -32.85 8.72 -11.79
C ASP A 102 -31.88 9.38 -12.77
N LYS A 103 -30.61 9.47 -12.38
CA LYS A 103 -29.57 10.06 -13.22
C LYS A 103 -29.26 9.20 -14.44
N ILE A 104 -29.15 7.89 -14.24
CA ILE A 104 -28.93 6.95 -15.35
C ILE A 104 -30.08 7.02 -16.35
N ASP A 105 -31.32 7.10 -15.90
CA ASP A 105 -32.48 7.23 -16.78
C ASP A 105 -32.44 8.56 -17.55
N MET A 106 -32.25 9.69 -16.85
CA MET A 106 -32.18 11.01 -17.49
C MET A 106 -31.06 11.10 -18.55
N GLU A 107 -29.85 10.65 -18.21
CA GLU A 107 -28.72 10.68 -19.14
C GLU A 107 -28.87 9.64 -20.26
N GLY A 108 -29.46 8.48 -19.97
CA GLY A 108 -29.83 7.49 -20.97
C GLY A 108 -30.83 8.04 -22.00
N GLN A 109 -31.86 8.75 -21.55
CA GLN A 109 -32.83 9.44 -22.42
C GLN A 109 -32.13 10.50 -23.28
N ARG A 110 -31.23 11.28 -22.69
CA ARG A 110 -30.51 12.35 -23.40
C ARG A 110 -29.57 11.81 -24.47
N LEU A 111 -28.85 10.73 -24.19
CA LEU A 111 -27.84 10.16 -25.10
C LEU A 111 -28.44 9.27 -26.19
N PHE A 112 -29.47 8.49 -25.86
CA PHE A 112 -30.00 7.43 -26.73
C PHE A 112 -31.50 7.55 -27.05
N GLY A 113 -32.19 8.55 -26.51
CA GLY A 113 -33.62 8.80 -26.72
C GLY A 113 -34.54 8.05 -25.74
N GLU A 114 -35.81 8.48 -25.70
CA GLU A 114 -36.84 7.91 -24.82
C GLU A 114 -37.21 6.46 -25.18
N THR A 115 -37.11 6.09 -26.46
CA THR A 115 -37.50 4.74 -26.96
C THR A 115 -36.33 3.73 -26.92
N ARG A 116 -35.30 3.98 -26.10
CA ARG A 116 -34.12 3.11 -26.02
C ARG A 116 -34.44 1.77 -25.33
N ASN A 117 -33.56 0.81 -25.52
CA ASN A 117 -33.64 -0.47 -24.83
C ASN A 117 -33.26 -0.29 -23.34
N THR A 118 -34.09 -0.74 -22.41
CA THR A 118 -33.82 -0.64 -20.96
C THR A 118 -32.56 -1.39 -20.52
N TYR A 119 -32.11 -2.40 -21.25
CA TYR A 119 -30.81 -3.04 -20.99
C TYR A 119 -29.63 -2.08 -21.15
N LEU A 120 -29.79 -1.02 -21.96
CA LEU A 120 -28.79 0.01 -22.14
C LEU A 120 -28.53 0.80 -20.85
N ASP A 121 -29.55 0.97 -20.00
CA ASP A 121 -29.39 1.64 -18.71
C ASP A 121 -28.46 0.86 -17.77
N GLY A 122 -28.59 -0.48 -17.79
CA GLY A 122 -27.66 -1.35 -17.07
C GLY A 122 -26.23 -1.27 -17.59
N LEU A 123 -26.05 -1.06 -18.91
CA LEU A 123 -24.72 -0.84 -19.50
C LEU A 123 -24.17 0.54 -19.12
N ILE A 124 -24.98 1.60 -19.22
CA ILE A 124 -24.61 2.96 -18.81
C ILE A 124 -24.17 2.97 -17.35
N SER A 125 -24.97 2.36 -16.46
CA SER A 125 -24.62 2.16 -15.06
C SER A 125 -23.28 1.45 -14.89
N SER A 126 -23.11 0.29 -15.52
CA SER A 126 -21.89 -0.52 -15.42
C SER A 126 -20.65 0.23 -15.94
N LEU A 127 -20.80 1.11 -16.94
CA LEU A 127 -19.68 1.88 -17.49
C LEU A 127 -19.39 3.13 -16.65
N ALA A 128 -20.40 3.88 -16.22
CA ALA A 128 -20.23 5.11 -15.44
C ALA A 128 -19.82 4.85 -13.97
N PHE A 129 -20.22 3.70 -13.41
CA PHE A 129 -20.01 3.31 -12.02
C PHE A 129 -19.45 1.88 -11.90
N PHE A 130 -18.50 1.54 -12.78
CA PHE A 130 -17.89 0.20 -12.84
C PHE A 130 -17.33 -0.26 -11.49
N ASP A 131 -17.89 -1.36 -10.98
CA ASP A 131 -17.53 -1.99 -9.71
C ASP A 131 -16.73 -3.29 -9.90
N GLY A 132 -16.32 -3.58 -11.15
CA GLY A 132 -15.69 -4.83 -11.55
C GLY A 132 -16.64 -5.83 -12.21
N ASN A 133 -17.93 -5.49 -12.37
CA ASN A 133 -18.91 -6.35 -13.01
C ASN A 133 -19.72 -5.58 -14.06
N CYS A 134 -19.72 -6.07 -15.30
CA CYS A 134 -20.62 -5.62 -16.35
C CYS A 134 -21.51 -6.78 -16.80
N ARG A 135 -22.65 -6.96 -16.12
CA ARG A 135 -23.62 -8.02 -16.46
C ARG A 135 -24.15 -7.87 -17.88
N THR A 136 -24.46 -6.64 -18.30
CA THR A 136 -24.97 -6.35 -19.65
C THR A 136 -23.94 -6.65 -20.73
N CYS A 137 -22.65 -6.49 -20.45
CA CYS A 137 -21.58 -6.86 -21.38
C CYS A 137 -21.68 -8.34 -21.75
N ILE A 138 -21.91 -9.22 -20.77
CA ILE A 138 -22.04 -10.67 -21.01
C ILE A 138 -23.41 -11.02 -21.61
N SER A 139 -24.51 -10.50 -21.04
CA SER A 139 -25.85 -10.98 -21.35
C SER A 139 -26.45 -10.41 -22.63
N GLN A 140 -26.00 -9.24 -23.08
CA GLN A 140 -26.62 -8.49 -24.18
C GLN A 140 -25.62 -8.13 -25.29
N CYS A 141 -24.41 -7.68 -24.93
CA CYS A 141 -23.42 -7.31 -25.93
C CYS A 141 -22.84 -8.55 -26.62
N SER A 142 -22.45 -9.59 -25.88
CA SER A 142 -21.86 -10.81 -26.44
C SER A 142 -22.88 -11.66 -27.22
N THR A 143 -24.17 -11.57 -26.88
CA THR A 143 -25.26 -12.28 -27.58
C THR A 143 -25.66 -11.60 -28.89
N GLY A 144 -25.22 -10.36 -29.12
CA GLY A 144 -25.59 -9.54 -30.27
C GLY A 144 -26.98 -8.93 -30.19
N GLU A 145 -27.66 -9.06 -29.04
CA GLU A 145 -28.96 -8.43 -28.79
C GLU A 145 -28.85 -6.90 -28.67
N LEU A 146 -27.69 -6.40 -28.21
CA LEU A 146 -27.36 -4.99 -28.15
C LEU A 146 -26.04 -4.72 -28.90
N ASN A 147 -26.05 -3.78 -29.85
CA ASN A 147 -24.83 -3.37 -30.54
C ASN A 147 -24.01 -2.40 -29.67
N CYS A 148 -23.20 -2.97 -28.79
CA CYS A 148 -22.36 -2.20 -27.86
C CYS A 148 -21.08 -1.64 -28.50
N SER A 149 -20.75 -2.02 -29.74
CA SER A 149 -19.53 -1.55 -30.43
C SER A 149 -19.58 -0.07 -30.83
N ILE A 150 -20.78 0.54 -30.85
CA ILE A 150 -20.98 1.96 -31.17
C ILE A 150 -20.76 2.83 -29.92
N ILE A 151 -20.71 2.23 -28.74
CA ILE A 151 -20.69 2.93 -27.47
C ILE A 151 -19.26 3.35 -27.13
N ASP A 152 -19.06 4.65 -26.99
CA ASP A 152 -17.83 5.23 -26.45
C ASP A 152 -17.91 5.34 -24.93
N ILE A 153 -17.04 4.59 -24.24
CA ILE A 153 -16.99 4.53 -22.78
C ILE A 153 -16.61 5.89 -22.18
N GLU A 154 -15.67 6.62 -22.81
CA GLU A 154 -15.22 7.91 -22.32
C GLU A 154 -16.35 8.94 -22.34
N THR A 155 -17.11 8.99 -23.44
CA THR A 155 -18.31 9.83 -23.55
C THR A 155 -19.33 9.48 -22.46
N ILE A 156 -19.64 8.20 -22.24
CA ILE A 156 -20.59 7.81 -21.17
C ILE A 156 -20.10 8.29 -19.80
N VAL A 157 -18.85 8.03 -19.45
CA VAL A 157 -18.29 8.42 -18.15
C VAL A 157 -18.36 9.94 -17.98
N LYS A 158 -17.98 10.71 -19.00
CA LYS A 158 -17.93 12.17 -18.96
C LYS A 158 -19.32 12.80 -18.84
N GLU A 159 -20.29 12.24 -19.55
CA GLU A 159 -21.65 12.78 -19.64
C GLU A 159 -22.50 12.34 -18.44
N VAL A 160 -22.28 11.13 -17.91
CA VAL A 160 -23.05 10.58 -16.79
C VAL A 160 -22.48 10.97 -15.45
N ARG A 161 -21.16 11.15 -15.28
CA ARG A 161 -20.58 11.57 -13.99
C ARG A 161 -20.59 13.09 -13.81
N THR A 162 -20.84 13.54 -12.59
CA THR A 162 -20.93 14.97 -12.26
C THR A 162 -19.53 15.55 -12.04
N PRO A 163 -19.17 16.68 -12.69
CA PRO A 163 -17.93 17.39 -12.41
C PRO A 163 -17.99 18.07 -11.03
N CYS A 164 -16.83 18.38 -10.44
CA CYS A 164 -16.75 18.88 -9.06
C CYS A 164 -17.65 20.09 -8.80
N GLU A 165 -17.69 21.03 -9.75
CA GLU A 165 -18.38 22.32 -9.62
C GLU A 165 -19.90 22.18 -9.46
N LYS A 166 -20.45 21.02 -9.87
CA LYS A 166 -21.87 20.68 -9.70
C LYS A 166 -22.09 19.70 -8.56
N LEU A 167 -21.10 18.86 -8.25
CA LEU A 167 -21.21 17.84 -7.22
C LEU A 167 -21.06 18.41 -5.81
N MET A 168 -20.13 19.34 -5.62
CA MET A 168 -19.69 19.81 -4.29
C MET A 168 -20.06 21.28 -4.09
N GLY A 169 -20.57 21.62 -2.91
CA GLY A 169 -20.91 22.99 -2.53
C GLY A 169 -20.67 23.30 -1.05
N ASN A 170 -20.75 24.58 -0.68
CA ASN A 170 -20.75 25.06 0.70
C ASN A 170 -19.65 24.45 1.58
N CYS A 171 -18.39 24.57 1.16
CA CYS A 171 -17.26 23.98 1.86
C CYS A 171 -16.69 24.88 2.98
N PHE A 172 -16.56 24.31 4.18
CA PHE A 172 -16.03 24.98 5.36
C PHE A 172 -15.00 24.11 6.07
N TRP A 173 -13.88 24.72 6.42
CA TRP A 173 -12.88 24.13 7.31
C TRP A 173 -12.79 24.95 8.59
N SER A 174 -13.16 24.32 9.71
CA SER A 174 -13.18 24.93 11.04
C SER A 174 -13.90 26.29 11.06
N GLY A 175 -15.00 26.40 10.31
CA GLY A 175 -15.82 27.60 10.18
C GLY A 175 -15.35 28.63 9.15
N THR A 176 -14.19 28.41 8.51
CA THR A 176 -13.71 29.25 7.42
C THR A 176 -14.16 28.67 6.08
N GLU A 177 -14.86 29.48 5.30
CA GLU A 177 -15.31 29.12 3.95
C GLU A 177 -14.11 28.99 2.99
N PHE A 178 -14.17 28.03 2.08
CA PHE A 178 -13.21 27.87 1.00
C PHE A 178 -13.88 27.33 -0.27
N GLU A 179 -13.28 27.60 -1.42
CA GLU A 179 -13.75 27.08 -2.71
C GLU A 179 -13.55 25.56 -2.78
N CYS A 180 -14.67 24.80 -2.86
CA CYS A 180 -14.65 23.34 -2.79
C CYS A 180 -13.64 22.72 -3.78
N CYS A 181 -13.76 23.06 -5.07
CA CYS A 181 -13.00 22.42 -6.15
C CYS A 181 -11.55 22.89 -6.27
N ASP A 182 -11.14 23.84 -5.42
CA ASP A 182 -9.75 24.26 -5.26
C ASP A 182 -8.97 23.35 -4.29
N GLU A 183 -9.68 22.67 -3.38
CA GLU A 183 -9.09 21.78 -2.36
C GLU A 183 -9.53 20.31 -2.52
N PHE A 184 -10.78 20.06 -2.94
CA PHE A 184 -11.27 18.75 -3.37
C PHE A 184 -10.83 18.49 -4.82
N LEU A 185 -9.60 18.04 -4.95
CA LEU A 185 -8.96 17.85 -6.24
C LEU A 185 -9.28 16.46 -6.82
N PRO A 186 -9.36 16.33 -8.16
CA PRO A 186 -9.65 15.06 -8.79
C PRO A 186 -8.52 14.06 -8.55
N LEU A 187 -8.89 12.88 -8.07
CA LEU A 187 -8.04 11.70 -7.91
C LEU A 187 -8.60 10.57 -8.76
N GLN A 188 -7.78 10.05 -9.68
CA GLN A 188 -8.14 8.84 -10.43
C GLN A 188 -8.00 7.62 -9.52
N THR A 189 -9.05 6.81 -9.43
CA THR A 189 -9.10 5.60 -8.59
C THR A 189 -9.71 4.44 -9.36
N GLU A 190 -9.56 3.22 -8.87
CA GLU A 190 -10.22 2.05 -9.48
C GLU A 190 -11.76 2.07 -9.37
N LEU A 191 -12.34 3.05 -8.67
CA LEU A 191 -13.79 3.28 -8.53
C LEU A 191 -14.29 4.43 -9.44
N GLY A 192 -13.39 5.00 -10.24
CA GLY A 192 -13.62 6.22 -11.02
C GLY A 192 -12.95 7.45 -10.42
N THR A 193 -13.19 8.61 -11.05
CA THR A 193 -12.69 9.87 -10.50
C THR A 193 -13.45 10.22 -9.23
N CYS A 194 -12.69 10.39 -8.14
CA CYS A 194 -13.16 10.90 -6.87
C CYS A 194 -12.56 12.28 -6.62
N PHE A 195 -13.25 13.11 -5.83
CA PHE A 195 -12.73 14.40 -5.42
C PHE A 195 -12.22 14.29 -3.99
N THR A 196 -10.91 14.55 -3.82
CA THR A 196 -10.19 14.20 -2.60
C THR A 196 -9.49 15.42 -2.02
N ILE A 197 -9.77 15.71 -0.76
CA ILE A 197 -9.12 16.77 0.02
C ILE A 197 -8.07 16.19 0.97
N ASN A 198 -6.97 16.91 1.16
CA ASN A 198 -5.86 16.57 2.08
C ASN A 198 -5.01 15.32 1.70
N SER A 199 -5.17 14.76 0.49
CA SER A 199 -4.31 13.67 0.00
C SER A 199 -2.96 14.16 -0.53
N ILE A 200 -1.90 13.35 -0.43
CA ILE A 200 -0.62 13.59 -1.13
C ILE A 200 -0.66 13.24 -2.61
N HIS A 201 -1.64 12.45 -3.06
CA HIS A 201 -1.75 11.99 -4.45
C HIS A 201 -2.35 13.06 -5.38
N THR A 202 -3.04 14.05 -4.83
CA THR A 202 -3.58 15.17 -5.61
C THR A 202 -2.55 16.30 -5.73
N ASN A 203 -2.60 17.10 -6.78
CA ASN A 203 -1.73 18.26 -6.94
C ASN A 203 -2.56 19.50 -7.22
N ARG A 204 -2.41 20.53 -6.38
CA ARG A 204 -3.07 21.82 -6.62
C ARG A 204 -2.35 22.53 -7.77
N PRO A 205 -3.03 22.95 -8.85
CA PRO A 205 -2.36 23.58 -9.98
C PRO A 205 -1.69 24.92 -9.64
N LYS A 206 -2.23 25.68 -8.69
CA LYS A 206 -1.73 26.99 -8.26
C LYS A 206 -1.90 27.16 -6.75
N GLY A 207 -0.91 27.77 -6.10
CA GLY A 207 -0.94 28.03 -4.66
C GLY A 207 -0.62 26.80 -3.81
N THR A 208 -0.76 26.95 -2.49
CA THR A 208 -0.55 25.87 -1.52
C THR A 208 -1.90 25.26 -1.14
N LYS A 209 -1.95 23.96 -0.87
CA LYS A 209 -3.15 23.32 -0.31
C LYS A 209 -3.49 23.90 1.05
N LEU A 210 -4.76 23.87 1.42
CA LEU A 210 -5.25 24.24 2.73
C LEU A 210 -4.58 23.38 3.81
N LYS A 211 -3.95 24.03 4.80
CA LYS A 211 -3.29 23.33 5.90
C LYS A 211 -4.33 22.90 6.95
N MET A 212 -4.72 21.63 6.91
CA MET A 212 -5.73 21.04 7.78
C MET A 212 -5.10 20.39 9.03
N THR A 213 -4.61 21.21 9.95
CA THR A 213 -3.98 20.74 11.21
C THR A 213 -4.85 21.00 12.43
N SER A 214 -4.97 20.01 13.31
CA SER A 214 -5.57 20.12 14.64
C SER A 214 -4.47 20.09 15.71
N ASN A 215 -4.59 20.92 16.75
CA ASN A 215 -3.65 20.93 17.87
C ASN A 215 -4.33 21.48 19.14
N ARG A 216 -3.59 21.54 20.27
CA ARG A 216 -4.14 22.00 21.56
C ARG A 216 -4.67 23.44 21.55
N THR A 217 -4.18 24.29 20.65
CA THR A 217 -4.61 25.69 20.52
C THR A 217 -5.79 25.87 19.57
N LYS A 218 -5.82 25.12 18.47
CA LYS A 218 -6.87 25.19 17.43
C LYS A 218 -8.08 24.32 17.77
N GLY A 219 -7.91 23.31 18.63
CA GLY A 219 -8.93 22.31 18.90
C GLY A 219 -9.08 21.29 17.75
N PRO A 220 -10.13 20.46 17.80
CA PRO A 220 -10.42 19.49 16.76
C PRO A 220 -10.90 20.20 15.49
N GLY A 221 -10.32 19.81 14.35
CA GLY A 221 -10.76 20.30 13.04
C GLY A 221 -12.17 19.82 12.68
N LYS A 222 -12.91 20.65 11.95
CA LYS A 222 -14.26 20.34 11.46
C LYS A 222 -14.36 20.64 9.97
N LEU A 223 -14.61 19.61 9.16
CA LEU A 223 -14.90 19.75 7.74
C LEU A 223 -16.43 19.68 7.53
N THR A 224 -16.98 20.56 6.72
CA THR A 224 -18.40 20.56 6.34
C THR A 224 -18.50 20.93 4.86
N PHE A 225 -19.32 20.21 4.11
CA PHE A 225 -19.58 20.43 2.69
C PHE A 225 -20.92 19.82 2.32
N GLU A 226 -21.48 20.26 1.22
CA GLU A 226 -22.68 19.72 0.60
C GLU A 226 -22.31 18.88 -0.63
N VAL A 227 -23.06 17.80 -0.85
CA VAL A 227 -22.95 16.95 -2.03
C VAL A 227 -24.32 16.91 -2.69
N SER A 228 -24.38 17.25 -3.98
CA SER A 228 -25.64 17.40 -4.73
C SER A 228 -26.19 16.08 -5.28
N GLU A 229 -25.37 15.03 -5.33
CA GLU A 229 -25.72 13.70 -5.85
C GLU A 229 -25.44 12.62 -4.79
N ALA A 230 -25.95 11.41 -5.00
CA ALA A 230 -25.59 10.26 -4.19
C ALA A 230 -24.06 10.03 -4.26
N ALA A 231 -23.43 9.78 -3.12
CA ALA A 231 -21.97 9.64 -3.06
C ALA A 231 -21.50 8.65 -1.99
N ASN A 232 -20.33 8.09 -2.24
CA ASN A 232 -19.55 7.34 -1.27
C ASN A 232 -18.46 8.24 -0.68
N ILE A 233 -18.46 8.37 0.64
CA ILE A 233 -17.48 9.13 1.43
C ILE A 233 -16.49 8.14 2.03
N PHE A 234 -15.21 8.31 1.70
CA PHE A 234 -14.11 7.49 2.20
C PHE A 234 -13.22 8.33 3.11
N LEU A 235 -12.97 7.82 4.33
CA LEU A 235 -11.97 8.36 5.24
C LEU A 235 -10.73 7.48 5.21
N HIS A 236 -9.55 8.09 5.08
CA HIS A 236 -8.29 7.37 5.01
C HIS A 236 -7.07 8.25 5.33
N GLY A 237 -5.90 7.62 5.43
CA GLY A 237 -4.61 8.30 5.56
C GLY A 237 -4.29 9.19 4.35
N ARG A 238 -3.35 10.10 4.51
CA ARG A 238 -2.95 11.05 3.45
C ARG A 238 -2.29 10.38 2.24
N ASP A 239 -1.59 9.27 2.49
CA ASP A 239 -0.91 8.40 1.54
C ASP A 239 -1.82 7.32 0.95
N ASP A 240 -3.00 7.11 1.50
CA ASP A 240 -3.97 6.14 0.99
C ASP A 240 -4.85 6.70 -0.15
N VAL A 241 -5.48 5.78 -0.87
CA VAL A 241 -6.47 6.05 -1.91
C VAL A 241 -7.71 5.17 -1.72
N PRO A 242 -8.90 5.63 -2.14
CA PRO A 242 -10.09 4.77 -2.19
C PRO A 242 -9.87 3.58 -3.12
N PHE A 243 -10.29 2.40 -2.66
CA PHE A 243 -10.14 1.14 -3.40
C PHE A 243 -11.30 0.19 -3.08
N ILE A 244 -11.46 -0.87 -3.85
CA ILE A 244 -12.62 -1.79 -3.77
C ILE A 244 -12.72 -2.45 -2.39
N ASN A 245 -11.59 -2.80 -1.78
CA ASN A 245 -11.53 -3.46 -0.47
C ASN A 245 -11.30 -2.48 0.68
N HIS A 246 -11.73 -1.22 0.53
CA HIS A 246 -11.66 -0.23 1.59
C HIS A 246 -12.38 -0.72 2.86
N PRO A 247 -11.84 -0.44 4.07
CA PRO A 247 -12.50 -0.76 5.33
C PRO A 247 -13.92 -0.20 5.38
N GLN A 248 -14.91 -1.04 5.71
CA GLN A 248 -16.33 -0.66 5.64
C GLN A 248 -16.70 0.36 6.72
N GLU A 249 -16.00 0.35 7.84
CA GLU A 249 -16.20 1.32 8.93
C GLU A 249 -15.83 2.75 8.48
N ALA A 250 -14.89 2.87 7.55
CA ALA A 250 -14.38 4.15 7.03
C ALA A 250 -14.96 4.51 5.64
N LYS A 251 -16.01 3.81 5.21
CA LYS A 251 -16.77 4.07 3.98
C LYS A 251 -18.24 4.29 4.34
N VAL A 252 -18.82 5.41 3.93
CA VAL A 252 -20.23 5.70 4.15
C VAL A 252 -20.88 6.18 2.85
N SER A 253 -22.00 5.56 2.46
CA SER A 253 -22.82 6.01 1.35
C SER A 253 -23.87 7.00 1.84
N ILE A 254 -24.06 8.09 1.11
CA ILE A 254 -25.06 9.12 1.39
C ILE A 254 -25.94 9.33 0.16
N ASP A 255 -27.25 9.39 0.38
CA ASP A 255 -28.25 9.71 -0.63
C ASP A 255 -28.66 11.18 -0.57
N TRP A 256 -29.29 11.65 -1.64
CA TRP A 256 -29.80 13.02 -1.73
C TRP A 256 -30.74 13.37 -0.57
N GLY A 257 -30.64 14.61 -0.08
CA GLY A 257 -31.46 15.11 1.02
C GLY A 257 -31.03 14.66 2.42
N SER A 258 -30.01 13.81 2.54
CA SER A 258 -29.50 13.35 3.83
C SER A 258 -28.39 14.25 4.39
N VAL A 259 -28.31 14.32 5.71
CA VAL A 259 -27.22 14.96 6.47
C VAL A 259 -26.41 13.87 7.16
N LEU A 260 -25.15 13.73 6.73
CA LEU A 260 -24.17 12.83 7.33
C LEU A 260 -23.32 13.57 8.35
N ARG A 261 -23.23 13.02 9.58
CA ARG A 261 -22.29 13.48 10.60
C ARG A 261 -21.41 12.31 11.02
N ILE A 262 -20.11 12.51 10.89
CA ILE A 262 -19.10 11.55 11.32
C ILE A 262 -18.24 12.21 12.40
N SER A 263 -18.10 11.52 13.53
CA SER A 263 -17.09 11.82 14.55
C SER A 263 -16.08 10.69 14.57
N PHE A 264 -14.79 11.02 14.52
CA PHE A 264 -13.70 10.06 14.53
C PHE A 264 -12.52 10.59 15.36
N GLN A 265 -11.63 9.68 15.73
CA GLN A 265 -10.36 9.97 16.38
C GLN A 265 -9.23 9.58 15.43
N VAL A 266 -8.22 10.45 15.31
CA VAL A 266 -7.00 10.18 14.55
C VAL A 266 -5.85 10.05 15.53
N LYS A 267 -5.01 9.04 15.32
CA LYS A 267 -3.76 8.86 16.05
C LYS A 267 -2.65 8.62 15.04
N GLU A 268 -1.75 9.59 14.95
CA GLU A 268 -0.58 9.52 14.07
C GLU A 268 0.61 8.95 14.84
N ILE A 269 1.35 8.06 14.19
CA ILE A 269 2.59 7.48 14.73
C ILE A 269 3.73 8.01 13.88
N VAL A 270 4.61 8.80 14.50
CA VAL A 270 5.83 9.28 13.85
C VAL A 270 6.99 8.41 14.29
N ASN A 271 7.66 7.81 13.32
CA ASN A 271 8.84 6.98 13.58
C ASN A 271 10.09 7.84 13.73
N ASP A 272 11.09 7.32 14.45
CA ASP A 272 12.42 7.92 14.51
C ASP A 272 13.04 7.98 13.08
N PRO A 273 13.66 9.11 12.68
CA PRO A 273 14.28 9.24 11.36
C PRO A 273 15.33 8.16 11.03
N ILE A 274 15.95 7.55 12.04
CA ILE A 274 16.91 6.45 11.85
C ILE A 274 16.24 5.23 11.20
N LEU A 275 14.93 5.04 11.36
CA LEU A 275 14.20 3.94 10.73
C LEU A 275 14.32 3.96 9.20
N ASP A 276 14.54 5.13 8.58
CA ASP A 276 14.72 5.27 7.13
C ASP A 276 16.03 4.63 6.62
N GLN A 277 17.00 4.39 7.51
CA GLN A 277 18.27 3.73 7.17
C GLN A 277 18.19 2.20 7.26
N VAL A 278 17.11 1.67 7.85
CA VAL A 278 16.88 0.23 7.98
C VAL A 278 16.22 -0.30 6.70
N SER A 279 16.70 -1.44 6.20
CA SER A 279 16.16 -2.00 4.94
C SER A 279 14.69 -2.41 5.10
N ILE A 280 13.95 -2.36 3.99
CA ILE A 280 12.53 -2.72 3.91
C ILE A 280 12.28 -4.13 4.46
N GLU A 281 13.14 -5.09 4.15
CA GLU A 281 13.03 -6.50 4.59
C GLU A 281 13.20 -6.64 6.11
N GLN A 282 14.05 -5.82 6.71
CA GLN A 282 14.31 -5.84 8.15
C GLN A 282 13.17 -5.18 8.93
N ARG A 283 12.65 -4.04 8.45
CA ARG A 283 11.58 -3.29 9.13
C ARG A 283 10.16 -3.75 8.78
N ARG A 284 9.98 -4.51 7.69
CA ARG A 284 8.72 -5.09 7.23
C ARG A 284 7.59 -4.09 6.95
N CYS A 285 7.96 -2.85 6.64
CA CYS A 285 7.06 -1.79 6.20
C CYS A 285 7.78 -0.94 5.15
N ARG A 286 7.00 -0.19 4.37
CA ARG A 286 7.52 0.73 3.35
C ARG A 286 7.16 2.17 3.66
N MET A 287 8.07 3.09 3.34
CA MET A 287 7.81 4.53 3.43
C MET A 287 7.16 5.02 2.13
N GLU A 288 6.50 6.18 2.19
CA GLU A 288 5.80 6.79 1.04
C GLU A 288 6.69 6.99 -0.19
N HIS A 289 7.98 7.29 0.01
CA HIS A 289 8.97 7.54 -1.06
C HIS A 289 9.60 6.25 -1.62
N GLU A 290 9.43 5.10 -0.97
CA GLU A 290 9.97 3.81 -1.41
C GLU A 290 9.03 3.11 -2.41
N ASN A 291 8.52 3.90 -3.33
CA ASN A 291 7.51 3.45 -4.27
C ASN A 291 8.11 2.57 -5.36
N ASN A 292 7.52 1.40 -5.56
CA ASN A 292 7.82 0.45 -6.62
C ASN A 292 6.59 0.18 -7.52
N LEU A 293 5.57 1.02 -7.41
CA LEU A 293 4.29 0.90 -8.11
C LEU A 293 4.30 1.75 -9.38
N GLU A 294 3.48 1.39 -10.36
CA GLU A 294 3.34 2.15 -11.62
C GLU A 294 2.11 3.07 -11.61
N VAL A 295 1.03 2.64 -10.94
CA VAL A 295 -0.29 3.31 -10.98
C VAL A 295 -0.35 4.61 -10.15
N TYR A 296 0.46 4.74 -9.10
CA TYR A 296 0.51 5.91 -8.22
C TYR A 296 1.96 6.29 -7.90
N LYS A 297 2.16 7.55 -7.52
CA LYS A 297 3.49 8.12 -7.26
C LYS A 297 4.05 7.77 -5.88
N PHE A 298 3.19 7.66 -4.87
CA PHE A 298 3.57 7.36 -3.49
C PHE A 298 3.08 5.97 -3.09
N TYR A 299 3.84 5.31 -2.23
CA TYR A 299 3.47 4.01 -1.71
C TYR A 299 2.55 4.14 -0.50
N SER A 300 1.47 3.39 -0.51
CA SER A 300 0.71 2.95 0.66
C SER A 300 0.19 1.53 0.44
N PHE A 301 -0.41 0.94 1.47
CA PHE A 301 -1.03 -0.38 1.33
C PHE A 301 -2.14 -0.36 0.26
N SER A 302 -3.00 0.65 0.27
CA SER A 302 -4.10 0.78 -0.69
C SER A 302 -3.60 0.96 -2.13
N THR A 303 -2.60 1.80 -2.39
CA THR A 303 -2.03 1.97 -3.73
C THR A 303 -1.37 0.70 -4.24
N CYS A 304 -0.73 -0.08 -3.36
CA CYS A 304 -0.14 -1.37 -3.71
C CYS A 304 -1.21 -2.38 -4.14
N VAL A 305 -2.34 -2.45 -3.43
CA VAL A 305 -3.46 -3.33 -3.79
C VAL A 305 -4.05 -2.94 -5.14
N VAL A 306 -4.22 -1.65 -5.42
CA VAL A 306 -4.69 -1.17 -6.74
C VAL A 306 -3.70 -1.56 -7.85
N ASN A 307 -2.39 -1.39 -7.62
CA ASN A 307 -1.35 -1.81 -8.57
C ASN A 307 -1.38 -3.32 -8.83
N CYS A 308 -1.52 -4.12 -7.77
CA CYS A 308 -1.65 -5.58 -7.83
C CYS A 308 -2.85 -5.98 -8.69
N ARG A 309 -4.00 -5.32 -8.50
CA ARG A 309 -5.20 -5.55 -9.33
C ARG A 309 -4.98 -5.15 -10.78
N ALA A 310 -4.33 -4.02 -11.05
CA ALA A 310 -3.98 -3.60 -12.41
C ALA A 310 -3.14 -4.65 -13.14
N TYR A 311 -2.12 -5.22 -12.47
CA TYR A 311 -1.33 -6.32 -13.02
C TYR A 311 -2.16 -7.58 -13.26
N ALA A 312 -3.03 -7.95 -12.33
CA ALA A 312 -3.90 -9.10 -12.52
C ALA A 312 -4.87 -8.94 -13.70
N GLN A 313 -5.44 -7.74 -13.88
CA GLN A 313 -6.28 -7.43 -15.04
C GLN A 313 -5.50 -7.57 -16.36
N ARG A 314 -4.28 -7.01 -16.41
CA ARG A 314 -3.37 -7.17 -17.56
C ARG A 314 -3.07 -8.64 -17.81
N ASP A 315 -2.70 -9.40 -16.79
CA ASP A 315 -2.23 -10.78 -16.96
C ASP A 315 -3.36 -11.75 -17.35
N LEU A 316 -4.59 -11.48 -16.90
CA LEU A 316 -5.77 -12.29 -17.22
C LEU A 316 -6.47 -11.89 -18.53
N CYS A 317 -6.52 -10.59 -18.83
CA CYS A 317 -7.35 -10.04 -19.90
C CYS A 317 -6.60 -9.12 -20.89
N ASN A 318 -5.28 -8.95 -20.76
CA ASN A 318 -4.42 -8.10 -21.60
C ASN A 318 -4.81 -6.60 -21.64
N CYS A 319 -5.66 -6.16 -20.73
CA CYS A 319 -6.11 -4.77 -20.61
C CYS A 319 -6.44 -4.44 -19.16
N THR A 320 -6.64 -3.15 -18.86
CA THR A 320 -7.13 -2.69 -17.56
C THR A 320 -8.46 -1.95 -17.72
N GLN A 321 -9.33 -2.04 -16.71
CA GLN A 321 -10.61 -1.33 -16.76
C GLN A 321 -10.44 0.18 -16.85
N HIS A 322 -11.42 0.88 -17.40
CA HIS A 322 -11.31 2.30 -17.82
C HIS A 322 -11.14 3.30 -16.69
N PHE A 323 -11.38 2.94 -15.43
CA PHE A 323 -11.03 3.78 -14.28
C PHE A 323 -9.67 3.46 -13.67
N MET A 324 -9.05 2.34 -14.04
CA MET A 324 -7.73 2.00 -13.51
C MET A 324 -6.73 3.10 -13.85
N PRO A 325 -5.94 3.60 -12.87
CA PRO A 325 -4.85 4.51 -13.20
C PRO A 325 -3.92 3.87 -14.25
N PRO A 326 -3.41 4.66 -15.21
CA PRO A 326 -2.80 4.15 -16.41
C PRO A 326 -1.55 3.33 -16.12
N LEU A 327 -1.52 2.11 -16.64
CA LEU A 327 -0.36 1.22 -16.55
C LEU A 327 0.46 1.28 -17.84
N ARG A 328 1.79 1.37 -17.74
CA ARG A 328 2.63 1.66 -18.90
C ARG A 328 2.58 0.51 -19.92
N GLY A 329 2.19 0.83 -21.15
CA GLY A 329 2.13 -0.14 -22.25
C GLY A 329 0.95 -1.10 -22.19
N VAL A 330 -0.05 -0.84 -21.34
CA VAL A 330 -1.28 -1.62 -21.25
C VAL A 330 -2.44 -0.76 -21.74
N ALA A 331 -3.27 -1.33 -22.61
CA ALA A 331 -4.45 -0.63 -23.13
C ALA A 331 -5.60 -0.66 -22.12
N THR A 332 -6.47 0.34 -22.21
CA THR A 332 -7.78 0.33 -21.57
C THR A 332 -8.66 -0.72 -22.24
N CYS A 333 -9.41 -1.48 -21.44
CA CYS A 333 -10.33 -2.50 -21.93
C CYS A 333 -11.47 -1.86 -22.75
N ASP A 334 -11.78 -2.46 -23.90
CA ASP A 334 -13.04 -2.26 -24.59
C ASP A 334 -14.14 -3.13 -23.95
N ILE A 335 -15.34 -3.17 -24.54
CA ILE A 335 -16.47 -3.97 -24.05
C ILE A 335 -16.11 -5.47 -23.93
N HIS A 336 -15.33 -6.01 -24.85
CA HIS A 336 -14.89 -7.41 -24.81
C HIS A 336 -13.86 -7.64 -23.67
N GLY A 337 -12.97 -6.68 -23.44
CA GLY A 337 -12.09 -6.66 -22.27
C GLY A 337 -12.88 -6.62 -20.97
N LEU A 338 -13.90 -5.77 -20.85
CA LEU A 338 -14.78 -5.70 -19.68
C LEU A 338 -15.57 -7.01 -19.47
N GLU A 339 -15.95 -7.70 -20.54
CA GLU A 339 -16.52 -9.05 -20.46
C GLU A 339 -15.54 -10.04 -19.81
N CYS A 340 -14.27 -10.04 -20.24
CA CYS A 340 -13.22 -10.86 -19.64
C CYS A 340 -13.01 -10.54 -18.16
N LEU A 341 -12.95 -9.26 -17.80
CA LEU A 341 -12.81 -8.83 -16.41
C LEU A 341 -14.01 -9.29 -15.57
N THR A 342 -15.22 -9.18 -16.10
CA THR A 342 -16.45 -9.59 -15.42
C THR A 342 -16.47 -11.10 -15.15
N LYS A 343 -16.04 -11.92 -16.12
CA LYS A 343 -15.90 -13.38 -15.95
C LYS A 343 -14.89 -13.75 -14.87
N ASN A 344 -13.86 -12.94 -14.67
CA ASN A 344 -12.81 -13.13 -13.67
C ASN A 344 -13.04 -12.29 -12.40
N SER A 345 -14.22 -11.69 -12.22
CA SER A 345 -14.52 -10.76 -11.13
C SER A 345 -14.34 -11.40 -9.75
N VAL A 346 -14.66 -12.69 -9.59
CA VAL A 346 -14.47 -13.41 -8.32
C VAL A 346 -13.00 -13.41 -7.88
N ILE A 347 -12.07 -13.60 -8.83
CA ILE A 347 -10.63 -13.56 -8.58
C ILE A 347 -10.17 -12.11 -8.36
N LEU A 348 -10.60 -11.19 -9.23
CA LEU A 348 -10.13 -9.81 -9.25
C LEU A 348 -10.63 -8.97 -8.07
N LEU A 349 -11.82 -9.25 -7.53
CA LEU A 349 -12.48 -8.42 -6.51
C LEU A 349 -12.11 -8.78 -5.07
N GLY A 350 -11.91 -10.07 -4.80
CA GLY A 350 -11.54 -10.55 -3.47
C GLY A 350 -10.02 -10.53 -3.26
N LEU A 351 -9.57 -10.22 -2.05
CA LEU A 351 -8.19 -10.47 -1.63
C LEU A 351 -8.10 -11.84 -0.95
N LYS A 352 -7.02 -12.57 -1.22
CA LYS A 352 -6.68 -13.82 -0.55
C LYS A 352 -5.26 -13.79 0.04
N SER A 353 -5.07 -14.59 1.08
CA SER A 353 -3.74 -14.87 1.65
C SER A 353 -3.19 -16.17 1.05
N GLU A 354 -1.86 -16.28 0.96
CA GLU A 354 -1.09 -17.42 0.38
C GLU A 354 -1.60 -18.81 0.79
N ASN A 355 -2.11 -18.97 2.02
CA ASN A 355 -2.48 -20.28 2.58
C ASN A 355 -3.99 -20.54 2.66
N TYR A 356 -4.81 -19.75 1.97
CA TYR A 356 -6.26 -19.91 1.96
C TYR A 356 -6.77 -20.41 0.61
N SER A 357 -7.69 -21.38 0.64
CA SER A 357 -8.29 -22.00 -0.55
C SER A 357 -9.38 -21.16 -1.23
N LYS A 358 -9.67 -19.97 -0.71
CA LYS A 358 -10.69 -19.08 -1.26
C LYS A 358 -10.17 -18.45 -2.56
N GLU A 359 -11.04 -18.37 -3.57
CA GLU A 359 -10.77 -17.60 -4.78
C GLU A 359 -10.58 -16.11 -4.44
N GLY A 360 -9.59 -15.51 -5.07
CA GLY A 360 -9.21 -14.12 -4.84
C GLY A 360 -7.81 -13.83 -5.33
N LEU A 361 -7.48 -12.56 -5.33
CA LEU A 361 -6.21 -12.01 -5.74
C LEU A 361 -5.21 -12.05 -4.58
N GLU A 362 -4.02 -12.57 -4.86
CA GLU A 362 -2.91 -12.62 -3.93
C GLU A 362 -2.01 -11.41 -4.13
N CYS A 363 -1.97 -10.51 -3.15
CA CYS A 363 -1.17 -9.30 -3.20
C CYS A 363 -0.14 -9.30 -2.06
N HIS A 364 1.15 -9.32 -2.41
CA HIS A 364 2.25 -9.23 -1.44
C HIS A 364 2.54 -7.77 -1.06
N CYS A 365 1.54 -7.06 -0.55
CA CYS A 365 1.64 -5.66 -0.15
C CYS A 365 2.12 -5.54 1.30
N MET A 366 3.20 -4.78 1.50
CA MET A 366 3.68 -4.42 2.84
C MET A 366 2.87 -3.25 3.43
N PRO A 367 2.72 -3.17 4.76
CA PRO A 367 2.10 -2.01 5.39
C PRO A 367 2.94 -0.74 5.21
N SER A 368 2.30 0.42 5.26
CA SER A 368 2.98 1.72 5.38
C SER A 368 3.72 1.79 6.73
N CYS A 369 4.92 2.38 6.76
CA CYS A 369 5.62 2.62 8.03
C CYS A 369 4.99 3.78 8.81
N SER A 370 4.46 4.78 8.11
CA SER A 370 3.76 5.94 8.66
C SER A 370 2.28 5.84 8.33
N GLU A 371 1.47 5.38 9.27
CA GLU A 371 0.01 5.23 9.08
C GLU A 371 -0.73 6.04 10.15
N SER A 372 -1.86 6.62 9.74
CA SER A 372 -2.78 7.29 10.65
C SER A 372 -3.85 6.31 11.10
N GLU A 373 -3.89 5.98 12.39
CA GLU A 373 -4.93 5.13 12.95
C GLU A 373 -6.23 5.95 13.09
N ILE A 374 -7.24 5.63 12.29
CA ILE A 374 -8.54 6.30 12.29
C ILE A 374 -9.56 5.40 13.00
N THR A 375 -10.07 5.87 14.14
CA THR A 375 -11.12 5.17 14.89
C THR A 375 -12.44 5.93 14.78
N MET A 376 -13.46 5.28 14.24
CA MET A 376 -14.81 5.84 14.11
C MET A 376 -15.48 5.87 15.49
N VAL A 377 -15.89 7.06 15.94
CA VAL A 377 -16.56 7.25 17.24
C VAL A 377 -18.07 7.21 17.07
N SER A 378 -18.59 7.92 16.06
CA SER A 378 -20.00 7.89 15.72
C SER A 378 -20.23 8.25 14.26
N THR A 379 -21.22 7.58 13.66
CA THR A 379 -21.72 7.88 12.33
C THR A 379 -23.23 7.99 12.43
N SER A 380 -23.79 9.13 12.01
CA SER A 380 -25.25 9.33 11.99
C SER A 380 -25.67 9.93 10.66
N ILE A 381 -26.73 9.38 10.09
CA ILE A 381 -27.40 9.89 8.89
C ILE A 381 -28.81 10.33 9.32
N THR A 382 -29.17 11.57 9.01
CA THR A 382 -30.51 12.11 9.27
C THR A 382 -31.08 12.69 7.99
N LEU A 383 -32.40 12.56 7.78
CA LEU A 383 -33.12 13.18 6.67
C LEU A 383 -33.46 14.65 6.95
#